data_AF-A0A8T6M0H4-F1
#
_entry.id   AF-A0A8T6M0H4-F1
#
_cell.length_a   1.000
_cell.length_b   1.000
_cell.length_c   1.000
_cell.angle_alpha   90.00
_cell.angle_beta   90.00
_cell.angle_gamma   90.00
#
_symmetry.space_group_name_H-M   'P 1'
#
loop_
_entity.id
_entity.type
_entity.pdbx_description
1 polymer ?
#
loop_
_entity_poly.entity_id
_entity_poly.type
_entity_poly.pdbx_seq_one_letter_code
_entity_poly.pdbx_strand_id
1 'polypeptide(L)'
;MSTRITKLTMHGFKSFRKKVSIPFLEGFNVVAGPNGSGKSNLLDALSFVLGKSSTKSMRADRLHELIYQGDKNIPSSEYASVSLWLDNSGKTFPFEDPEITIARKVNRKGNSIY
;
A
#
# COMPACT_ATOMS: atom_id res chain seq x y z
N MET A 1 23.31 0.26 -9.62
CA MET A 1 21.94 0.28 -10.19
C MET A 1 21.05 1.10 -9.28
N SER A 2 20.08 1.83 -9.80
CA SER A 2 19.13 2.59 -8.99
C SER A 2 18.11 1.65 -8.33
N THR A 3 17.83 1.84 -7.04
CA THR A 3 16.73 1.14 -6.35
C THR A 3 15.40 1.36 -7.05
N ARG A 4 14.58 0.30 -7.12
CA ARG A 4 13.22 0.33 -7.68
C ARG A 4 12.24 -0.42 -6.79
N ILE A 5 10.96 -0.13 -6.97
CA ILE A 5 9.89 -0.95 -6.41
C ILE A 5 9.78 -2.25 -7.21
N THR A 6 9.72 -3.39 -6.53
CA THR A 6 9.54 -4.71 -7.16
C THR A 6 8.11 -5.22 -6.97
N LYS A 7 7.46 -4.90 -5.85
CA LYS A 7 6.13 -5.42 -5.51
C LYS A 7 5.42 -4.52 -4.50
N LEU A 8 4.10 -4.36 -4.66
CA LEU A 8 3.21 -3.77 -3.66
C LEU A 8 2.15 -4.81 -3.29
N THR A 9 1.99 -5.09 -2.00
CA THR A 9 0.90 -5.94 -1.50
C THR A 9 -0.02 -5.14 -0.59
N MET A 10 -1.32 -5.30 -0.77
CA MET A 10 -2.36 -4.64 0.00
C MET A 10 -3.34 -5.68 0.53
N HIS A 11 -3.90 -5.45 1.72
CA HIS A 11 -4.98 -6.25 2.29
C HIS A 11 -5.85 -5.35 3.17
N GLY A 12 -7.17 -5.47 3.02
CA GLY A 12 -8.14 -4.65 3.74
C GLY A 12 -7.97 -3.14 3.51
N PHE A 13 -7.30 -2.73 2.44
CA PHE A 13 -6.93 -1.32 2.19
C PHE A 13 -7.86 -0.71 1.16
N LYS A 14 -8.69 0.26 1.56
CA LYS A 14 -9.69 0.92 0.71
C LYS A 14 -10.48 -0.10 -0.11
N SER A 15 -10.48 -0.02 -1.44
CA SER A 15 -11.17 -0.98 -2.31
C SER A 15 -10.56 -2.39 -2.34
N PHE A 16 -9.35 -2.60 -1.81
CA PHE A 16 -8.65 -3.89 -1.83
C PHE A 16 -8.95 -4.69 -0.56
N ARG A 17 -10.15 -5.25 -0.46
CA ARG A 17 -10.56 -6.10 0.66
C ARG A 17 -9.64 -7.31 0.83
N LYS A 18 -9.53 -8.14 -0.21
CA LYS A 18 -8.68 -9.34 -0.18
C LYS A 18 -7.23 -8.95 -0.41
N LYS A 19 -6.32 -9.87 -0.09
CA LYS A 19 -4.89 -9.71 -0.41
C LYS A 19 -4.72 -9.56 -1.93
N VAL A 20 -4.09 -8.48 -2.35
CA VAL A 20 -3.71 -8.21 -3.74
C VAL A 20 -2.23 -7.91 -3.77
N SER A 21 -1.48 -8.59 -4.63
CA SER A 21 -0.05 -8.37 -4.86
C SER A 21 0.15 -7.92 -6.30
N ILE A 22 0.79 -6.78 -6.48
CA ILE A 22 1.06 -6.17 -7.79
C ILE A 22 2.56 -6.16 -8.01
N PRO A 23 3.09 -6.91 -8.98
CA PRO A 23 4.48 -6.82 -9.37
C PRO A 23 4.72 -5.52 -10.15
N PHE A 24 5.89 -4.92 -9.95
CA PHE A 24 6.39 -3.81 -10.76
C PHE A 24 7.55 -4.34 -11.60
N LEU A 25 7.39 -4.25 -12.92
CA LEU A 25 8.39 -4.72 -13.86
C LEU A 25 9.42 -3.61 -14.12
N GLU A 26 10.54 -3.98 -14.73
CA GLU A 26 11.51 -3.00 -15.20
C GLU A 26 10.93 -2.12 -16.32
N GLY A 27 11.40 -0.88 -16.38
CA GLY A 27 10.92 0.10 -17.35
C GLY A 27 9.64 0.80 -16.90
N PHE A 28 8.65 0.88 -17.81
CA PHE A 28 7.48 1.72 -17.64
C PHE A 28 6.23 0.90 -17.27
N ASN A 29 5.64 1.21 -16.11
CA ASN A 29 4.46 0.51 -15.59
C ASN A 29 3.22 1.42 -15.73
N VAL A 30 2.12 0.87 -16.25
CA VAL A 30 0.85 1.59 -16.44
C VAL A 30 -0.24 0.96 -15.60
N VAL A 31 -0.99 1.78 -14.86
CA VAL A 31 -2.16 1.38 -14.07
C VAL A 31 -3.40 2.01 -14.68
N ALA A 32 -4.24 1.19 -15.31
CA ALA A 32 -5.45 1.63 -16.04
C ALA A 32 -6.70 0.83 -15.63
N GLY A 33 -7.87 1.32 -16.03
CA GLY A 33 -9.17 0.72 -15.71
C GLY A 33 -10.30 1.76 -15.50
N PRO A 34 -11.56 1.33 -15.33
CA PRO A 34 -12.72 2.22 -15.20
C PRO A 34 -12.68 3.13 -13.96
N ASN A 35 -13.44 4.23 -13.97
CA ASN A 35 -13.60 5.07 -12.79
C ASN A 35 -14.21 4.26 -11.63
N GLY A 36 -13.71 4.50 -10.42
CA GLY A 36 -14.11 3.74 -9.23
C GLY A 36 -13.43 2.38 -9.06
N SER A 37 -12.63 1.88 -10.02
CA SER A 37 -11.98 0.55 -9.93
C SER A 37 -10.82 0.44 -8.93
N GLY A 38 -10.52 1.51 -8.18
CA GLY A 38 -9.47 1.50 -7.16
C GLY A 38 -8.06 1.88 -7.62
N LYS A 39 -7.88 2.33 -8.87
CA LYS A 39 -6.55 2.75 -9.41
C LYS A 39 -5.82 3.73 -8.50
N SER A 40 -6.48 4.83 -8.12
CA SER A 40 -5.87 5.84 -7.24
C SER A 40 -5.60 5.32 -5.83
N ASN A 41 -6.28 4.24 -5.38
CA ASN A 41 -6.02 3.64 -4.07
C ASN A 41 -4.65 2.95 -4.04
N LEU A 42 -4.10 2.57 -5.19
CA LEU A 42 -2.72 2.09 -5.30
C LEU A 42 -1.72 3.19 -4.92
N LEU A 43 -1.95 4.43 -5.37
CA LEU A 43 -1.09 5.58 -5.04
C LEU A 43 -1.22 5.98 -3.57
N ASP A 44 -2.43 5.88 -3.00
CA ASP A 44 -2.63 6.07 -1.56
C ASP A 44 -1.91 4.99 -0.76
N ALA A 45 -1.91 3.73 -1.22
CA ALA A 45 -1.19 2.64 -0.56
C ALA A 45 0.32 2.87 -0.54
N LEU A 46 0.90 3.34 -1.66
CA LEU A 46 2.31 3.77 -1.72
C LEU A 46 2.60 4.91 -0.74
N SER A 47 1.74 5.94 -0.73
CA SER A 47 1.89 7.06 0.22
C SER A 47 1.79 6.60 1.67
N PHE A 48 0.88 5.67 1.97
CA PHE A 48 0.65 5.13 3.29
C PHE A 48 1.86 4.34 3.80
N VAL A 49 2.36 3.38 3.00
CA VAL A 49 3.47 2.51 3.41
C VAL A 49 4.79 3.28 3.53
N LEU A 50 5.00 4.30 2.70
CA LEU A 50 6.16 5.21 2.80
C LEU A 50 6.04 6.24 3.94
N GLY A 51 5.01 6.14 4.78
CA GLY A 51 4.93 6.92 6.02
C GLY A 51 4.44 8.37 5.84
N LYS A 52 3.76 8.70 4.73
CA LYS A 52 3.25 10.06 4.52
C LYS A 52 2.33 10.48 5.67
N SER A 53 2.66 11.61 6.30
CA SER A 53 2.02 12.05 7.55
C SER A 53 0.59 12.58 7.36
N SER A 54 0.29 13.16 6.20
CA SER A 54 -1.02 13.76 5.92
C SER A 54 -2.03 12.72 5.43
N THR A 55 -3.04 12.41 6.26
CA THR A 55 -4.17 11.55 5.87
C THR A 55 -4.93 12.11 4.67
N LYS A 56 -5.10 13.44 4.61
CA LYS A 56 -5.75 14.14 3.49
C LYS A 56 -5.06 13.86 2.15
N SER A 57 -3.74 13.75 2.14
CA SER A 57 -3.00 13.40 0.92
C SER A 57 -3.28 11.99 0.40
N MET A 58 -3.76 11.11 1.28
CA MET A 58 -4.25 9.78 0.97
C MET A 58 -5.77 9.74 0.83
N ARG A 59 -6.43 10.89 0.63
CA ARG A 59 -7.88 11.00 0.38
C ARG A 59 -8.70 10.31 1.48
N ALA A 60 -8.35 10.62 2.72
CA ALA A 60 -9.00 10.16 3.95
C ALA A 60 -8.90 11.27 5.01
N ASP A 61 -9.91 11.41 5.86
CA ASP A 61 -9.87 12.35 6.97
C ASP A 61 -9.10 11.74 8.15
N ARG A 62 -9.35 10.46 8.44
CA ARG A 62 -8.71 9.70 9.52
C ARG A 62 -8.02 8.44 9.02
N LEU A 63 -6.99 7.98 9.75
CA LEU A 63 -6.18 6.84 9.31
C LEU A 63 -6.98 5.52 9.19
N HIS A 64 -7.97 5.31 10.07
CA HIS A 64 -8.82 4.11 10.00
C HIS A 64 -9.77 4.09 8.80
N GLU A 65 -9.99 5.23 8.12
CA GLU A 65 -10.77 5.28 6.88
C GLU A 65 -10.02 4.67 5.68
N LEU A 66 -8.71 4.41 5.84
CA LEU A 66 -7.95 3.61 4.88
C LEU A 66 -8.34 2.13 4.92
N ILE A 67 -9.08 1.69 5.93
CA ILE A 67 -9.61 0.32 6.04
C ILE A 67 -10.81 0.17 5.11
N TYR A 68 -10.89 -0.96 4.42
CA TYR A 68 -12.06 -1.34 3.63
C TYR A 68 -13.32 -1.30 4.50
N GLN A 69 -14.26 -0.43 4.14
CA GLN A 69 -15.46 -0.12 4.94
C GLN A 69 -16.61 -1.11 4.74
N GLY A 70 -16.44 -2.12 3.89
CA GLY A 70 -17.53 -3.03 3.54
C GLY A 70 -18.39 -2.50 2.40
N ASP A 71 -19.24 -3.38 1.89
CA ASP A 71 -20.29 -3.11 0.91
C ASP A 71 -21.59 -3.76 1.41
N LYS A 72 -22.72 -3.61 0.70
CA LYS A 72 -24.05 -4.08 1.14
C LYS A 72 -24.09 -5.50 1.74
N ASN A 73 -23.29 -6.43 1.21
CA ASN A 73 -23.25 -7.84 1.62
C ASN A 73 -21.90 -8.27 2.21
N ILE A 74 -20.99 -7.32 2.42
CA ILE A 74 -19.60 -7.63 2.79
C ILE A 74 -19.21 -6.75 3.99
N PRO A 75 -18.80 -7.34 5.13
CA PRO A 75 -18.39 -6.55 6.28
C PRO A 75 -17.08 -5.81 6.03
N SER A 76 -16.87 -4.74 6.81
CA SER A 76 -15.59 -4.02 6.84
C SER A 76 -14.44 -4.91 7.32
N SER A 77 -13.22 -4.58 6.92
CA SER A 77 -12.03 -5.27 7.41
C SER A 77 -11.69 -4.83 8.85
N GLU A 78 -11.00 -5.69 9.60
CA GLU A 78 -10.50 -5.36 10.94
C GLU A 78 -9.28 -4.45 10.90
N TYR A 79 -8.53 -4.49 9.80
CA TYR A 79 -7.32 -3.70 9.58
C TYR A 79 -7.06 -3.49 8.09
N ALA A 80 -6.20 -2.52 7.78
CA ALA A 80 -5.55 -2.38 6.50
C ALA A 80 -4.05 -2.61 6.65
N SER A 81 -3.43 -3.29 5.71
CA SER A 81 -1.98 -3.46 5.67
C SER A 81 -1.46 -3.27 4.25
N VAL A 82 -0.34 -2.59 4.14
CA VAL A 82 0.39 -2.40 2.89
C VAL A 82 1.85 -2.78 3.11
N SER A 83 2.41 -3.54 2.18
CA SER A 83 3.81 -3.94 2.16
C SER A 83 4.41 -3.60 0.79
N LEU A 84 5.60 -3.02 0.80
CA LEU A 84 6.35 -2.57 -0.36
C LEU A 84 7.71 -3.26 -0.37
N TRP A 85 8.05 -3.89 -1.48
CA TRP A 85 9.36 -4.48 -1.70
C TRP A 85 10.17 -3.60 -2.64
N LEU A 86 11.44 -3.42 -2.30
CA LEU A 86 12.40 -2.56 -2.97
C LEU A 86 13.65 -3.37 -3.31
N ASP A 87 14.13 -3.25 -4.54
CA ASP A 87 15.43 -3.78 -4.94
C ASP A 87 16.55 -2.99 -4.26
N ASN A 88 17.43 -3.69 -3.56
CA ASN A 88 18.60 -3.16 -2.86
C ASN A 88 19.91 -3.78 -3.36
N SER A 89 19.91 -4.44 -4.53
CA SER A 89 21.14 -4.92 -5.19
C SER A 89 22.20 -3.82 -5.38
N GLY A 90 21.76 -2.57 -5.55
CA GLY A 90 22.63 -1.39 -5.64
C GLY A 90 23.13 -0.84 -4.30
N LYS A 91 22.83 -1.49 -3.16
CA LYS A 91 23.17 -1.04 -1.80
C LYS A 91 22.81 0.42 -1.52
N THR A 92 21.64 0.86 -2.01
CA THR A 92 21.14 2.21 -1.75
C THR A 92 20.75 2.38 -0.27
N PHE A 93 20.27 1.32 0.35
CA PHE A 93 20.03 1.25 1.79
C PHE A 93 21.21 0.55 2.49
N PRO A 94 21.52 0.91 3.75
CA PRO A 94 22.64 0.34 4.51
C PRO A 94 22.29 -1.04 5.10
N PHE A 95 21.73 -1.91 4.27
CA PHE A 95 21.35 -3.27 4.60
C PHE A 95 22.00 -4.23 3.59
N GLU A 96 22.40 -5.41 4.05
CA GLU A 96 23.06 -6.41 3.20
C GLU A 96 22.08 -7.18 2.32
N ASP A 97 20.80 -7.24 2.69
CA ASP A 97 19.79 -7.95 1.91
C ASP A 97 19.60 -7.32 0.53
N PRO A 98 19.50 -8.13 -0.54
CA PRO A 98 19.28 -7.64 -1.90
C PRO A 98 17.86 -7.10 -2.11
N GLU A 99 16.94 -7.34 -1.18
CA GLU A 99 15.57 -6.83 -1.21
C GLU A 99 15.18 -6.28 0.17
N ILE A 100 14.58 -5.09 0.19
CA ILE A 100 14.08 -4.46 1.41
C ILE A 100 12.57 -4.45 1.39
N THR A 101 11.96 -4.80 2.53
CA THR A 101 10.52 -4.75 2.72
C THR A 101 10.15 -3.66 3.72
N ILE A 102 9.26 -2.76 3.32
CA ILE A 102 8.62 -1.80 4.21
C ILE A 102 7.18 -2.24 4.39
N ALA A 103 6.70 -2.36 5.62
CA ALA A 103 5.33 -2.71 5.93
C ALA A 103 4.70 -1.71 6.89
N ARG A 104 3.41 -1.42 6.67
CA ARG A 104 2.61 -0.60 7.58
C ARG A 104 1.22 -1.19 7.70
N LYS A 105 0.71 -1.25 8.93
CA LYS A 105 -0.64 -1.73 9.24
C LYS A 105 -1.38 -0.69 10.08
N VAL A 106 -2.69 -0.54 9.87
CA VAL A 106 -3.57 0.29 10.70
C VAL A 106 -4.80 -0.51 11.12
N ASN A 107 -5.17 -0.39 12.39
CA ASN A 107 -6.39 -1.02 12.95
C ASN A 107 -7.56 -0.03 13.05
N ARG A 108 -8.74 -0.52 13.42
CA ARG A 108 -9.94 0.33 13.60
C ARG A 108 -9.80 1.46 14.63
N LYS A 109 -8.86 1.35 15.57
CA LYS A 109 -8.56 2.41 16.55
C LYS A 109 -7.71 3.55 15.94
N GLY A 110 -7.25 3.39 14.69
CA GLY A 110 -6.36 4.35 14.03
C GLY A 110 -4.89 4.19 14.40
N ASN A 111 -4.55 3.16 15.19
CA ASN A 111 -3.17 2.93 15.60
C ASN A 111 -2.39 2.27 14.47
N SER A 112 -1.18 2.78 14.19
CA SER A 112 -0.23 2.09 13.33
C SER A 112 0.38 0.91 14.10
N ILE A 113 0.43 -0.26 13.45
CA ILE A 113 1.08 -1.46 13.95
C ILE A 113 2.29 -1.69 13.03
N TYR A 114 3.46 -1.83 13.63
CA TYR A 114 4.74 -2.05 12.96
C TYR A 114 5.24 -3.45 13.30
#